data_AF-A0A1F8U1A2-F1
#
_entry.id   AF-A0A1F8U1A2-F1
#
_cell.length_a   1.000
_cell.length_b   1.000
_cell.length_c   1.000
_cell.angle_alpha   90.00
_cell.angle_beta   90.00
_cell.angle_gamma   90.00
#
_symmetry.space_group_name_H-M   'P 1'
#
loop_
_entity.id
_entity.type
_entity.pdbx_description
1 polymer ?
#
loop_
_entity_poly.entity_id
_entity_poly.type
_entity_poly.pdbx_seq_one_letter_code
_entity_poly.pdbx_strand_id
1 'polypeptide(L)'
;MKYRNAIIIILVILLSFTVIFFVEYLQLINISLDGDGIGISILGMEINDHVNNEDIDSYKILFMILAIISLIGSTSLGYMLRATKNFNRV
;
A
#
# COMPACT_ATOMS: atom_id res chain seq x y z
N MET A 1 -19.35 -8.04 -19.63
CA MET A 1 -18.00 -8.59 -19.35
C MET A 1 -16.92 -7.53 -19.11
N LYS A 2 -16.88 -6.42 -19.87
CA LYS A 2 -15.84 -5.37 -19.78
C LYS A 2 -15.62 -4.80 -18.36
N TYR A 3 -16.70 -4.51 -17.63
CA TYR A 3 -16.63 -3.95 -16.27
C TYR A 3 -16.07 -4.91 -15.22
N ARG A 4 -16.31 -6.22 -15.36
CA ARG A 4 -15.78 -7.22 -14.41
C ARG A 4 -14.25 -7.27 -14.46
N ASN A 5 -13.69 -7.23 -15.67
CA ASN A 5 -12.24 -7.23 -15.86
C ASN A 5 -11.62 -5.93 -15.34
N ALA A 6 -12.27 -4.78 -15.54
CA ALA A 6 -11.81 -3.52 -14.96
C ALA A 6 -11.77 -3.56 -13.42
N ILE A 7 -12.80 -4.13 -12.77
CA ILE A 7 -12.83 -4.28 -11.30
C ILE A 7 -11.70 -5.21 -10.82
N ILE A 8 -11.43 -6.31 -11.53
CA ILE A 8 -10.31 -7.21 -11.20
C ILE A 8 -8.97 -6.48 -11.35
N ILE A 9 -8.78 -5.68 -12.40
CA ILE A 9 -7.56 -4.88 -12.58
C ILE A 9 -7.38 -3.90 -11.41
N ILE A 10 -8.45 -3.19 -11.02
CA ILE A 10 -8.42 -2.27 -9.86
C ILE A 10 -8.06 -3.02 -8.57
N LEU A 11 -8.60 -4.23 -8.37
CA LEU A 11 -8.27 -5.07 -7.22
C LEU A 11 -6.78 -5.41 -7.18
N VAL A 12 -6.20 -5.82 -8.31
CA VAL A 12 -4.76 -6.14 -8.41
C VAL A 12 -3.90 -4.91 -8.12
N ILE A 13 -4.30 -3.74 -8.62
CA ILE A 13 -3.59 -2.48 -8.36
C ILE A 13 -3.63 -2.14 -6.86
N LEU A 14 -4.80 -2.22 -6.22
CA LEU A 14 -4.94 -1.95 -4.77
C LEU A 14 -4.13 -2.92 -3.91
N LEU A 15 -4.10 -4.20 -4.28
CA LEU A 15 -3.25 -5.18 -3.60
C LEU A 15 -1.76 -4.88 -3.79
N SER A 16 -1.36 -4.46 -4.99
CA SER A 16 0.03 -4.07 -5.26
C SER A 16 0.43 -2.89 -4.38
N PHE A 17 -0.41 -1.85 -4.28
CA PHE A 17 -0.17 -0.72 -3.37
C PHE A 17 -0.11 -1.12 -1.90
N THR A 18 -0.96 -2.06 -1.48
CA THR A 18 -0.92 -2.59 -0.11
C THR A 18 0.45 -3.19 0.20
N VAL A 19 0.98 -4.02 -0.71
CA VAL A 19 2.30 -4.63 -0.56
C VAL A 19 3.40 -3.57 -0.54
N ILE A 20 3.36 -2.60 -1.47
CA ILE A 20 4.33 -1.50 -1.54
C ILE A 20 4.38 -0.74 -0.21
N PHE A 21 3.25 -0.18 0.24
CA PHE A 21 3.22 0.60 1.47
C PHE A 21 3.61 -0.21 2.71
N PHE A 22 3.27 -1.49 2.75
CA PHE A 22 3.67 -2.36 3.84
C PHE A 22 5.18 -2.64 3.85
N VAL A 23 5.79 -2.84 2.67
CA VAL A 23 7.25 -2.99 2.55
C VAL A 23 7.96 -1.71 2.97
N GLU A 24 7.51 -0.54 2.53
CA GLU A 24 8.07 0.77 2.95
C GLU A 24 7.98 0.95 4.47
N TYR A 25 6.82 0.62 5.07
CA TYR A 25 6.67 0.63 6.52
C TYR A 25 7.68 -0.29 7.22
N LEU A 26 7.85 -1.52 6.73
CA LEU A 26 8.81 -2.48 7.27
C LEU A 26 10.26 -2.02 7.10
N GLN A 27 10.58 -1.31 6.01
CA GLN A 27 11.91 -0.72 5.86
C GLN A 27 12.11 0.36 6.91
N LEU A 28 11.20 1.32 7.02
CA LEU A 28 11.33 2.43 7.96
C LEU A 28 11.40 2.00 9.42
N ILE A 29 10.66 0.98 9.84
CA ILE A 29 10.73 0.47 11.23
C ILE A 29 12.05 -0.26 11.53
N ASN A 30 12.71 -0.82 10.52
CA ASN A 30 13.95 -1.57 10.67
C ASN A 30 15.22 -0.75 10.40
N ILE A 31 15.10 0.52 10.02
CA ILE A 31 16.28 1.36 9.79
C ILE A 31 16.90 1.78 11.12
N SER A 32 18.22 1.56 11.22
CA SER A 32 19.07 2.18 12.25
C SER A 32 19.45 3.60 11.83
N LEU A 33 19.11 4.58 12.66
CA LEU A 33 19.42 5.99 12.45
C LEU A 33 20.91 6.26 12.73
N ASP A 34 21.77 6.13 11.72
CA ASP A 34 23.20 6.50 11.80
C ASP A 34 23.43 7.88 11.14
N GLY A 35 23.03 8.95 11.83
CA GLY A 35 23.38 10.35 11.50
C GLY A 35 22.65 11.00 10.31
N ASP A 36 22.38 12.31 10.44
CA ASP A 36 21.86 13.36 9.50
C ASP A 36 20.76 13.06 8.44
N GLY A 37 20.24 11.84 8.35
CA GLY A 37 19.02 11.54 7.58
C GLY A 37 19.01 10.13 6.98
N ILE A 38 17.80 9.66 6.65
CA ILE A 38 17.60 8.42 5.89
C ILE A 38 17.30 8.78 4.43
N GLY A 39 17.99 8.15 3.48
CA GLY A 39 17.53 8.07 2.10
C GLY A 39 16.34 7.13 1.98
N ILE A 40 15.13 7.67 1.78
CA ILE A 40 13.92 6.85 1.59
C ILE A 40 13.82 6.50 0.10
N SER A 41 13.77 5.22 -0.22
CA SER A 41 13.58 4.77 -1.60
C SER A 41 12.15 4.27 -1.82
N ILE A 42 11.27 5.09 -2.38
CA ILE A 42 9.92 4.64 -2.71
C ILE A 42 9.96 3.91 -4.05
N LEU A 43 9.53 2.64 -4.09
CA LEU A 43 9.50 1.83 -5.33
C LEU A 43 10.87 1.63 -6.00
N GLY A 44 11.96 1.63 -5.24
CA GLY A 44 13.32 1.53 -5.79
C GLY A 44 13.80 2.80 -6.51
N MET A 45 13.06 3.90 -6.41
CA MET A 45 13.58 5.23 -6.72
C MET A 45 14.10 5.84 -5.42
N GLU A 46 15.40 6.08 -5.33
CA GLU A 46 15.99 6.85 -4.24
C GLU A 46 15.41 8.27 -4.28
N ILE A 47 14.54 8.59 -3.32
CA ILE A 47 14.17 9.98 -3.08
C ILE A 47 15.30 10.50 -2.18
N ASN A 48 16.29 11.14 -2.80
CA ASN A 48 17.43 11.75 -2.12
C ASN A 48 17.04 13.03 -1.35
N ASP A 49 15.82 13.05 -0.78
CA ASP A 49 15.43 14.04 0.22
C ASP A 49 15.90 13.51 1.57
N HIS A 50 16.79 14.26 2.21
CA HIS A 50 17.14 14.03 3.60
C HIS A 50 15.89 14.32 4.43
N VAL A 51 15.14 13.28 4.77
CA VAL A 51 14.03 13.40 5.70
C VAL A 51 14.63 13.55 7.09
N ASN A 52 14.31 14.67 7.75
CA ASN A 52 14.73 14.90 9.12
C ASN A 52 14.29 13.74 10.01
N ASN A 53 15.14 13.37 10.97
CA ASN A 53 14.87 12.21 11.82
C ASN A 53 13.52 12.29 12.56
N GLU A 54 13.06 13.51 12.84
CA GLU A 54 11.78 13.81 13.50
C GLU A 54 10.56 13.43 12.64
N ASP A 55 10.70 13.44 11.31
CA ASP A 55 9.59 13.18 10.38
C ASP A 55 9.44 11.69 10.04
N ILE A 56 10.49 10.87 10.26
CA ILE A 56 10.51 9.45 9.93
C ILE A 56 9.37 8.69 10.60
N ASP A 57 9.07 9.02 11.87
CA ASP A 57 7.97 8.39 12.59
C ASP A 57 6.60 8.74 12.00
N SER A 58 6.44 9.97 11.50
CA SER A 58 5.24 10.38 10.76
C SER A 58 5.10 9.59 9.45
N TYR A 59 6.19 9.37 8.72
CA TYR A 59 6.17 8.54 7.50
C TYR A 59 5.84 7.07 7.81
N LYS A 60 6.39 6.48 8.87
CA LYS A 60 6.03 5.11 9.31
C LYS A 60 4.51 5.00 9.52
N ILE A 61 3.93 5.94 10.26
CA ILE A 61 2.50 5.97 10.54
C ILE A 61 1.71 6.13 9.23
N LEU A 62 2.13 7.04 8.35
CA LEU A 62 1.47 7.28 7.08
C LEU A 62 1.45 6.03 6.18
N PHE A 63 2.59 5.37 6.00
CA PHE A 63 2.68 4.15 5.20
C PHE A 63 1.86 3.01 5.79
N MET A 64 1.84 2.86 7.12
CA MET A 64 0.97 1.88 7.78
C MET A 64 -0.51 2.17 7.52
N ILE A 65 -0.95 3.42 7.67
CA ILE A 65 -2.35 3.82 7.41
C ILE A 65 -2.72 3.57 5.95
N LEU A 66 -1.85 3.94 5.01
CA LEU A 66 -2.08 3.72 3.57
C LEU A 66 -2.16 2.23 3.22
N ALA A 67 -1.32 1.40 3.83
CA ALA A 67 -1.38 -0.06 3.68
C ALA A 67 -2.73 -0.62 4.18
N ILE A 68 -3.19 -0.18 5.36
CA ILE A 68 -4.47 -0.61 5.94
C ILE A 68 -5.65 -0.18 5.06
N ILE A 69 -5.68 1.08 4.61
CA ILE A 69 -6.75 1.58 3.75
C ILE A 69 -6.80 0.79 2.43
N SER A 70 -5.65 0.53 1.81
CA SER A 70 -5.56 -0.24 0.57
C SER A 70 -6.02 -1.69 0.76
N LEU A 71 -5.69 -2.31 1.90
CA LEU A 71 -6.13 -3.65 2.26
C LEU A 71 -7.64 -3.73 2.48
N ILE A 72 -8.22 -2.76 3.21
CA ILE A 72 -9.67 -2.69 3.44
C ILE A 72 -10.41 -2.49 2.11
N GLY A 73 -9.91 -1.58 1.26
CA GLY A 73 -10.48 -1.31 -0.06
C GLY A 73 -10.48 -2.55 -0.97
N SER A 74 -9.33 -3.22 -1.08
CA SER A 74 -9.19 -4.44 -1.88
C SER A 74 -10.07 -5.58 -1.37
N THR A 75 -10.13 -5.77 -0.05
CA THR A 75 -10.96 -6.80 0.60
C THR A 75 -12.46 -6.54 0.36
N SER A 76 -12.91 -5.30 0.54
CA SER A 76 -14.31 -4.91 0.34
C SER A 76 -14.75 -5.12 -1.11
N LEU A 77 -13.89 -4.73 -2.06
CA LEU A 77 -14.13 -4.91 -3.50
C LEU A 77 -14.12 -6.40 -3.90
N GLY A 78 -13.26 -7.21 -3.27
CA GLY A 78 -13.26 -8.67 -3.42
C GLY A 78 -14.55 -9.32 -2.93
N TYR A 79 -15.09 -8.89 -1.79
CA TYR A 79 -16.39 -9.35 -1.30
C TYR A 79 -17.53 -8.99 -2.24
N MET A 80 -17.55 -7.76 -2.77
CA MET A 80 -18.56 -7.31 -3.74
C MET A 80 -18.51 -8.13 -5.04
N LEU A 81 -17.31 -8.44 -5.55
CA LEU A 81 -17.14 -9.33 -6.73
C LEU A 81 -17.67 -10.74 -6.46
N ARG A 82 -17.49 -11.28 -5.25
CA ARG A 82 -18.02 -12.59 -4.89
C ARG A 82 -19.55 -12.58 -4.79
N ALA A 83 -20.12 -11.56 -4.16
CA ALA A 83 -21.57 -11.41 -4.02
C ALA A 83 -22.28 -11.34 -5.38
N THR A 84 -21.74 -10.54 -6.32
CA THR A 84 -22.28 -10.44 -7.70
C THR A 84 -22.19 -11.75 -8.48
N LYS A 85 -21.12 -12.55 -8.27
CA LYS A 85 -21.00 -13.88 -8.88
C LYS A 85 -22.05 -14.87 -8.35
N ASN A 86 -22.38 -14.80 -7.06
CA ASN A 86 -23.38 -15.66 -6.44
C ASN A 86 -24.80 -15.32 -6.91
N PHE A 87 -25.13 -14.04 -7.08
CA PHE A 87 -26.44 -13.62 -7.59
C PHE A 87 -26.71 -14.10 -9.03
N ASN A 88 -25.71 -14.03 -9.92
CA ASN A 88 -25.85 -14.49 -11.31
C ASN A 88 -25.92 -16.02 -11.49
N ARG A 89 -25.83 -16.81 -10.42
CA ARG A 89 -25.90 -18.28 -10.45
C ARG A 89 -27.25 -18.83 -10.00
N VAL A 90 -28.14 -17.99 -9.46
CA VAL A 90 -29.52 -18.31 -9.08
C VAL A 90 -30.43 -17.90 -10.23
#